data_AF-A0A937SER4-F1
#
_entry.id   AF-A0A937SER4-F1
#
_cell.length_a   1.000
_cell.length_b   1.000
_cell.length_c   1.000
_cell.angle_alpha   90.00
_cell.angle_beta   90.00
_cell.angle_gamma   90.00
#
_symmetry.space_group_name_H-M   'P 1'
#
loop_
_entity.id
_entity.type
_entity.pdbx_description
1 polymer ?
#
loop_
_entity_poly.entity_id
_entity_poly.type
_entity_poly.pdbx_seq_one_letter_code
_entity_poly.pdbx_strand_id
1 'polypeptide(L)' 'MNFEPKIVGFCCNWCSYRGADLAGTARMKCSPNVRIIRVMCSGRVEPTFIVKA' A
#
# COMPACT_ATOMS: atom_id res chain seq x y z
N MET A 1 20.13 -11.88 13.30
CA MET A 1 19.76 -11.74 11.88
C MET A 1 18.24 -11.67 11.83
N ASN A 2 17.66 -10.46 11.86
CA ASN A 2 16.20 -10.32 11.82
C ASN A 2 15.80 -9.84 10.42
N PHE A 3 15.15 -10.70 9.65
CA PHE A 3 14.65 -10.35 8.33
C PHE A 3 13.37 -9.53 8.48
N GLU A 4 13.41 -8.27 8.06
CA GLU A 4 12.23 -7.43 7.94
C GLU A 4 11.73 -7.46 6.50
N PRO A 5 10.55 -8.04 6.22
CA PRO A 5 10.03 -8.11 4.86
C PRO A 5 9.78 -6.69 4.35
N LYS A 6 10.08 -6.42 3.08
CA LYS A 6 9.72 -5.17 2.40
C LYS A 6 8.46 -5.44 1.59
N ILE A 7 7.34 -4.83 1.97
CA ILE A 7 6.05 -5.05 1.33
C ILE A 7 5.66 -3.79 0.57
N VAL A 8 5.35 -3.93 -0.72
CA VAL A 8 4.84 -2.84 -1.55
C VAL A 8 3.37 -3.11 -1.83
N GLY A 9 2.51 -2.11 -1.59
CA GLY A 9 1.07 -2.20 -1.85
C GLY A 9 0.61 -1.11 -2.80
N PHE A 10 -0.15 -1.47 -3.83
CA PHE A 10 -0.79 -0.49 -4.71
C PHE A 10 -2.21 -0.21 -4.21
N CYS A 11 -2.50 1.05 -3.87
CA CYS A 11 -3.80 1.44 -3.34
C CYS A 11 -4.48 2.44 -4.26
N CYS A 12 -5.77 2.21 -4.55
CA CYS A 12 -6.57 3.16 -5.29
C CYS A 12 -6.84 4.41 -4.45
N ASN A 13 -6.84 5.57 -5.10
CA ASN A 13 -7.01 6.87 -4.45
C ASN A 13 -8.37 6.99 -3.73
N TRP A 14 -9.41 6.40 -4.30
CA TRP A 14 -10.80 6.63 -3.86
C TRP A 14 -11.22 5.79 -2.65
N CYS A 15 -10.84 4.51 -2.61
CA CYS A 15 -11.29 3.59 -1.56
C CYS A 15 -10.13 3.16 -0.65
N SER A 16 -9.11 2.51 -1.22
CA SER A 16 -8.05 1.88 -0.44
C SER A 16 -7.12 2.89 0.24
N TYR A 17 -6.70 3.93 -0.48
CA TYR A 17 -5.82 4.97 0.08
C TYR A 17 -6.54 5.77 1.16
N ARG A 18 -7.82 6.10 0.93
CA ARG A 18 -8.67 6.73 1.95
C ARG A 18 -8.86 5.85 3.19
N GLY A 19 -8.95 4.53 3.01
CA GLY A 19 -8.99 3.57 4.12
C GLY A 19 -7.68 3.55 4.91
N ALA A 20 -6.54 3.66 4.24
CA ALA A 20 -5.24 3.79 4.88
C ALA A 20 -5.10 5.12 5.65
N ASP A 21 -5.62 6.22 5.10
CA ASP A 21 -5.66 7.50 5.81
C ASP A 21 -6.53 7.40 7.07
N LEU A 22 -7.72 6.78 6.97
CA LEU A 22 -8.59 6.53 8.12
C LEU A 22 -7.91 5.65 9.18
N ALA A 23 -7.13 4.66 8.76
CA ALA A 23 -6.35 3.83 9.67
C ALA A 23 -5.30 4.66 10.45
N GLY A 24 -4.66 5.62 9.78
CA GLY A 24 -3.76 6.58 10.41
C GLY A 24 -4.49 7.47 11.41
N THR A 25 -5.65 8.03 11.05
CA THR A 25 -6.46 8.88 11.93
C THR A 25 -6.98 8.12 13.15
N ALA A 26 -7.38 6.86 12.96
CA ALA A 26 -7.81 5.95 14.02
C ALA A 26 -6.64 5.38 14.85
N ARG A 27 -5.39 5.75 14.52
CA ARG A 27 -4.17 5.27 15.19
C ARG A 27 -4.09 3.75 15.22
N MET A 28 -4.56 3.08 14.17
CA MET A 28 -4.44 1.64 14.04
C MET A 28 -2.97 1.26 13.86
N LYS A 29 -2.54 0.21 14.57
CA LYS A 29 -1.16 -0.28 14.46
C LYS A 29 -0.96 -0.95 13.10
N CYS A 30 -0.16 -0.33 12.26
CA CYS A 30 0.31 -0.90 11.00
C CYS A 30 1.79 -1.30 11.14
N SER A 31 2.18 -2.41 10.53
CA SER A 31 3.60 -2.76 10.43
C SER A 31 4.32 -1.72 9.56
N PRO A 32 5.49 -1.20 9.97
CA PRO A 32 6.24 -0.19 9.22
C PRO A 32 6.85 -0.73 7.92
N ASN A 33 6.73 -2.04 7.70
CA ASN A 33 7.27 -2.77 6.55
C ASN A 33 6.50 -2.54 5.25
N VAL A 34 5.31 -1.93 5.33
CA VAL A 34 4.42 -1.72 4.18
C VAL A 34 4.61 -0.32 3.62
N ARG A 35 4.89 -0.23 2.31
CA ARG A 35 4.99 1.02 1.55
C ARG A 35 3.85 1.07 0.54
N ILE A 36 3.00 2.09 0.66
CA ILE A 36 1.83 2.25 -0.19
C ILE A 36 2.16 3.15 -1.38
N ILE A 37 1.87 2.68 -2.60
CA ILE A 37 1.93 3.45 -3.84
C ILE A 37 0.50 3.82 -4.23
N ARG A 38 0.24 5.12 -4.36
CA ARG A 38 -1.07 5.66 -4.72
C ARG A 38 -1.28 5.60 -6.24
N VAL A 39 -2.37 4.98 -6.66
CA VAL A 39 -2.86 4.99 -8.05
C VAL A 39 -4.27 5.56 -8.12
N MET A 40 -4.66 6.19 -9.23
CA MET A 40 -6.00 6.79 -9.35
C MET A 40 -7.13 5.73 -9.31
N CYS A 41 -6.89 4.55 -9.87
CA CYS A 41 -7.81 3.42 -9.84
C CYS A 41 -7.01 2.11 -9.82
N SER A 42 -7.55 1.03 -9.24
CA SER A 42 -6.95 -0.31 -9.28
C SER A 42 -6.75 -0.82 -10.70
N GLY A 43 -7.58 -0.37 -11.66
CA GLY A 43 -7.41 -0.69 -13.08
C GLY A 43 -6.12 -0.16 -13.71
N ARG A 44 -5.40 0.76 -13.04
CA ARG A 44 -4.07 1.22 -13.49
C ARG A 44 -2.96 0.21 -13.15
N VAL A 45 -3.21 -0.76 -12.27
CA VAL A 45 -2.22 -1.74 -11.83
C VAL A 45 -2.06 -2.80 -12.93
N GLU A 46 -0.94 -2.74 -13.62
CA GLU A 46 -0.54 -3.69 -14.65
C GLU A 46 0.42 -4.74 -14.06
N PRO A 47 0.44 -6.00 -14.55
CA PRO A 47 1.37 -7.03 -14.07
C PRO A 47 2.85 -6.63 -14.09
N THR A 48 3.24 -5.76 -15.03
CA THR A 48 4.60 -5.19 -15.12
C THR A 48 5.00 -4.42 -13.86
N PHE A 49 4.04 -3.80 -13.16
CA PHE A 49 4.32 -3.14 -11.88
C PHE A 49 4.60 -4.13 -10.74
N ILE A 50 4.00 -5.33 -10.79
CA ILE A 50 4.18 -6.36 -9.75
C ILE A 50 5.53 -7.06 -9.92
N VAL A 51 5.92 -7.37 -11.16
CA VAL A 51 7.20 -8.05 -11.46
C VAL A 51 8.40 -7.14 -11.21
N LYS A 52 8.23 -5.82 -11.35
CA LYS A 52 9.27 -4.82 -11.10
C LYS A 52 9.39 -4.42 -9.63
N ALA A 53 8.36 -4.69 -8.83
CA ALA A 53 8.27 -4.26 -7.43
C ALA A 53 9.22 -5.03 -6.50
#